data_AF-X1P9K8-F1
#
_entry.id   AF-X1P9K8-F1
#
_cell.length_a   1.000
_cell.length_b   1.000
_cell.length_c   1.000
_cell.angle_alpha   90.00
_cell.angle_beta   90.00
_cell.angle_gamma   90.00
#
_symmetry.space_group_name_H-M   'P 1'
#
loop_
_entity.id
_entity.type
_entity.pdbx_description
1 polymer ?
#
loop_
_entity_poly.entity_id
_entity_poly.type
_entity_poly.pdbx_seq_one_letter_code
_entity_poly.pdbx_strand_id
1 'polypeptide(L)'
;MPEIIPGIYQLPLPIPNNPLEYTNIYLVQGDDGHLLIDAGWNSEKALQSLKKQLAEIGIDFKDVSQILVTHAHFDHYGLAGRLRQLSQAKIILHYLEKNFIDTSYLNIDEFLRQTEQWLRINGV
;
A
#
# COMPACT_ATOMS: atom_id res chain seq x y z
N MET A 1 2.68 16.15 10.44
CA MET A 1 2.66 14.68 10.47
C MET A 1 3.44 14.19 11.68
N PRO A 2 2.94 13.25 12.50
CA PRO A 2 3.65 12.86 13.71
C PRO A 2 4.70 11.78 13.43
N GLU A 3 5.96 12.10 13.72
CA GLU A 3 6.90 11.10 14.21
C GLU A 3 6.33 10.54 15.52
N ILE A 4 6.08 9.23 15.58
CA ILE A 4 5.44 8.62 16.76
C ILE A 4 6.51 8.29 17.80
N ILE A 5 7.62 7.72 17.35
CA ILE A 5 8.83 7.49 18.12
C ILE A 5 10.03 7.81 17.22
N PRO A 6 11.22 8.08 17.78
CA PRO A 6 12.40 8.44 16.99
C PRO A 6 12.63 7.47 15.82
N GLY A 7 12.61 8.02 14.60
CA GLY A 7 12.83 7.29 13.36
C GLY A 7 11.61 6.52 12.81
N ILE A 8 10.43 6.63 13.43
CA ILE A 8 9.19 6.00 12.95
C ILE A 8 8.07 7.03 12.75
N TYR A 9 7.57 7.10 11.54
CA TYR A 9 6.55 8.06 11.12
C TYR A 9 5.28 7.32 10.68
N GLN A 10 4.12 7.86 11.06
CA GLN A 10 2.83 7.44 10.52
C GLN A 10 2.39 8.39 9.42
N LEU A 11 2.09 7.81 8.26
CA LEU A 11 1.76 8.47 7.01
C LEU A 11 0.32 8.07 6.61
N PRO A 12 -0.74 8.67 7.16
CA PRO A 12 -2.10 8.35 6.76
C PRO A 12 -2.31 8.69 5.28
N LEU A 13 -2.74 7.72 4.47
CA LEU A 13 -3.03 7.91 3.04
C LEU A 13 -4.53 7.77 2.76
N PRO A 14 -5.12 8.67 1.96
CA PRO A 14 -6.55 8.66 1.69
C PRO A 14 -6.99 7.45 0.86
N ILE A 15 -8.14 6.88 1.21
CA ILE A 15 -8.84 5.85 0.43
C ILE A 15 -10.03 6.54 -0.29
N PRO A 16 -10.00 6.69 -1.62
CA PRO A 16 -11.08 7.35 -2.34
C PRO A 16 -12.42 6.61 -2.21
N ASN A 17 -13.49 7.36 -1.94
CA ASN A 17 -14.87 6.86 -1.91
C ASN A 17 -15.11 5.67 -0.96
N ASN A 18 -14.39 5.61 0.17
CA ASN A 18 -14.48 4.53 1.14
C ASN A 18 -14.78 5.09 2.55
N PRO A 19 -15.67 4.47 3.34
CA PRO A 19 -16.02 4.94 4.69
C PRO A 19 -14.86 4.91 5.69
N LEU A 20 -13.79 4.16 5.41
CA LEU A 20 -12.58 4.15 6.26
C LEU A 20 -11.76 5.44 6.13
N GLU A 21 -11.96 6.21 5.05
CA GLU A 21 -11.30 7.48 4.71
C GLU A 21 -9.79 7.43 4.48
N TYR A 22 -9.02 6.68 5.29
CA TYR A 22 -7.57 6.57 5.22
C TYR A 22 -7.06 5.20 5.68
N THR A 23 -5.90 4.80 5.13
CA THR A 23 -5.07 3.68 5.61
C THR A 23 -3.80 4.24 6.22
N ASN A 24 -3.39 3.68 7.36
CA ASN A 24 -2.15 4.06 8.00
C ASN A 24 -0.97 3.32 7.36
N ILE A 25 -0.09 4.08 6.73
CA ILE A 25 1.20 3.62 6.22
C ILE A 25 2.27 4.05 7.22
N TYR A 26 3.37 3.31 7.32
CA TYR A 26 4.47 3.68 8.21
C TYR A 26 5.78 3.79 7.46
N LEU A 27 6.63 4.71 7.89
CA LEU A 27 8.00 4.80 7.45
C LEU A 27 8.91 4.55 8.64
N VAL A 28 9.86 3.63 8.47
CA VAL A 28 10.93 3.35 9.43
C VAL A 28 12.25 3.79 8.81
N GLN A 29 12.92 4.72 9.49
CA GLN A 29 14.26 5.17 9.09
C GLN A 29 15.27 4.04 9.27
N GLY A 30 16.22 4.00 8.35
CA GLY A 30 17.31 3.04 8.32
C GLY A 30 18.56 3.71 7.79
N ASP A 31 19.71 3.11 8.05
CA ASP A 31 21.02 3.69 7.72
C ASP A 31 21.34 3.62 6.22
N ASP A 32 20.78 2.65 5.50
CA ASP A 32 20.95 2.42 4.05
C ASP A 32 19.58 2.41 3.34
N GLY A 33 18.91 3.55 3.46
CA GLY A 33 17.55 3.77 2.96
C GLY A 33 16.47 3.35 3.96
N HIS A 34 15.23 3.73 3.62
CA HIS A 34 14.08 3.62 4.50
C HIS A 34 13.18 2.46 4.13
N LEU A 35 12.48 1.93 5.14
CA LEU A 35 11.45 0.93 4.99
C LEU A 35 10.08 1.60 5.02
N LEU A 36 9.29 1.39 3.97
CA LEU A 36 7.87 1.71 3.97
C LEU A 36 7.08 0.45 4.33
N ILE A 37 6.16 0.56 5.28
CA ILE A 37 5.22 -0.50 5.66
C ILE A 37 3.87 -0.14 5.06
N ASP A 38 3.38 -1.01 4.17
CA ASP A 38 2.28 -0.82 3.24
C ASP A 38 2.51 0.29 2.19
N ALA A 39 1.62 0.40 1.21
CA ALA A 39 1.76 1.32 0.07
C ALA A 39 0.56 2.25 -0.14
N GLY A 40 -0.63 1.93 0.35
CA GLY A 40 -1.83 2.72 0.13
C GLY A 40 -2.64 2.28 -1.09
N TRP A 41 -3.83 2.88 -1.24
CA TRP A 41 -4.72 2.69 -2.39
C TRP A 41 -4.14 3.26 -3.68
N ASN A 42 -4.26 2.54 -4.80
CA ASN A 42 -3.80 3.02 -6.11
C ASN A 42 -4.64 4.20 -6.62
N SER A 43 -4.33 5.40 -6.14
CA SER A 43 -4.97 6.64 -6.56
C SER A 43 -3.96 7.77 -6.62
N GLU A 44 -4.22 8.75 -7.47
CA GLU A 44 -3.37 9.93 -7.55
C GLU A 44 -3.41 10.75 -6.24
N LYS A 45 -4.58 10.80 -5.59
CA LYS A 45 -4.74 11.47 -4.29
C LYS A 45 -3.83 10.85 -3.23
N ALA A 46 -3.77 9.51 -3.14
CA ALA A 46 -2.89 8.81 -2.21
C ALA A 46 -1.41 9.02 -2.54
N LEU A 47 -1.02 8.93 -3.82
CA LEU A 47 0.37 9.15 -4.24
C LEU A 47 0.85 10.57 -3.93
N GLN A 48 0.05 11.59 -4.24
CA GLN A 48 0.41 12.98 -3.94
C GLN A 48 0.44 13.26 -2.44
N SER A 49 -0.46 12.65 -1.68
CA SER A 49 -0.44 12.71 -0.21
C SER A 49 0.85 12.10 0.35
N LEU A 50 1.25 10.92 -0.11
CA LEU A 50 2.49 10.28 0.30
C LEU A 50 3.72 11.12 -0.08
N LYS A 51 3.79 11.61 -1.32
CA LYS A 51 4.88 12.47 -1.79
C LYS A 51 5.04 13.72 -0.92
N LYS A 52 3.92 14.38 -0.60
CA LYS A 52 3.91 15.56 0.28
C LYS A 52 4.42 15.21 1.68
N GLN A 53 3.90 14.13 2.25
CA GLN A 53 4.25 13.66 3.59
C GLN A 53 5.73 13.29 3.72
N LEU A 54 6.30 12.57 2.75
CA LEU A 54 7.74 12.28 2.71
C LEU A 54 8.59 13.56 2.58
N ALA A 55 8.18 14.49 1.72
CA ALA A 55 8.88 15.76 1.55
C ALA A 55 8.88 16.63 2.83
N GLU A 56 7.83 16.58 3.64
CA GLU A 56 7.76 17.28 4.94
C GLU A 56 8.83 16.82 5.94
N ILE A 57 9.34 15.59 5.79
CA ILE A 57 10.41 15.02 6.62
C ILE A 57 11.74 14.90 5.86
N GLY A 58 11.86 15.56 4.71
CA GLY A 58 13.11 15.63 3.94
C GLY A 58 13.45 14.34 3.18
N ILE A 59 12.47 13.50 2.89
CA ILE A 59 12.65 12.19 2.25
C ILE A 59 12.03 12.22 0.84
N ASP A 60 12.74 11.69 -0.15
CA ASP A 60 12.25 11.40 -1.49
C ASP A 60 11.91 9.91 -1.65
N PHE A 61 11.14 9.56 -2.67
CA PHE A 61 10.88 8.15 -2.99
C PHE A 61 12.17 7.35 -3.21
N LYS A 62 13.22 7.97 -3.75
CA LYS A 62 14.51 7.31 -3.98
C LYS A 62 15.23 6.88 -2.71
N ASP A 63 14.89 7.47 -1.56
CA ASP A 63 15.48 7.12 -0.27
C ASP A 63 14.79 5.88 0.33
N VAL A 64 13.65 5.44 -0.22
CA VAL A 64 12.97 4.21 0.19
C VAL A 64 13.64 3.03 -0.50
N SER A 65 14.30 2.16 0.27
CA SER A 65 14.98 0.98 -0.26
C SER A 65 14.10 -0.28 -0.22
N GLN A 66 13.10 -0.31 0.66
CA GLN A 66 12.23 -1.46 0.88
C GLN A 66 10.78 -1.05 1.12
N ILE A 67 9.84 -1.85 0.59
CA ILE A 67 8.41 -1.75 0.84
C ILE A 67 7.93 -3.10 1.35
N LEU A 68 7.57 -3.17 2.63
CA LEU A 68 6.97 -4.35 3.24
C LEU A 68 5.46 -4.19 3.23
N VAL A 69 4.76 -5.06 2.52
CA VAL A 69 3.30 -5.06 2.49
C VAL A 69 2.79 -6.11 3.47
N THR A 70 1.86 -5.72 4.33
CA THR A 70 1.29 -6.58 5.37
C THR A 70 0.41 -7.68 4.77
N HIS A 71 -0.45 -7.32 3.82
CA HIS A 71 -1.33 -8.22 3.07
C HIS A 71 -1.82 -7.57 1.76
N ALA A 72 -2.31 -8.36 0.81
CA ALA A 72 -2.61 -7.93 -0.56
C ALA A 72 -4.01 -7.31 -0.76
N HIS A 73 -4.50 -6.55 0.22
CA HIS A 73 -5.69 -5.72 0.04
C HIS A 73 -5.40 -4.41 -0.70
N PHE A 74 -6.44 -3.85 -1.33
CA PHE A 74 -6.33 -2.68 -2.22
C PHE A 74 -5.70 -1.47 -1.58
N ASP A 75 -5.98 -1.24 -0.30
CA ASP A 75 -5.53 -0.10 0.48
C ASP A 75 -4.13 -0.29 1.08
N HIS A 76 -3.59 -1.52 1.06
CA HIS A 76 -2.23 -1.82 1.54
C HIS A 76 -1.25 -2.07 0.38
N TYR A 77 -1.65 -2.80 -0.66
CA TYR A 77 -0.78 -3.16 -1.78
C TYR A 77 -0.93 -2.24 -3.01
N GLY A 78 -2.04 -1.50 -3.12
CA GLY A 78 -2.46 -0.83 -4.36
C GLY A 78 -1.38 -0.01 -5.06
N LEU A 79 -0.66 0.84 -4.33
CA LEU A 79 0.40 1.68 -4.91
C LEU A 79 1.76 1.00 -5.07
N ALA A 80 1.96 -0.21 -4.54
CA ALA A 80 3.29 -0.82 -4.40
C ALA A 80 4.07 -0.86 -5.73
N GLY A 81 3.39 -1.19 -6.84
CA GLY A 81 3.99 -1.19 -8.17
C GLY A 81 4.50 0.17 -8.64
N ARG A 82 3.72 1.24 -8.42
CA ARG A 82 4.12 2.63 -8.76
C ARG A 82 5.26 3.09 -7.87
N LEU A 83 5.18 2.81 -6.57
CA LEU A 83 6.24 3.17 -5.62
C LEU A 83 7.55 2.48 -5.97
N ARG A 84 7.53 1.20 -6.36
CA ARG A 84 8.72 0.50 -6.87
C ARG A 84 9.31 1.17 -8.11
N GLN A 85 8.50 1.66 -9.04
CA GLN A 85 9.02 2.38 -10.21
C GLN A 85 9.73 3.68 -9.82
N LEU A 86 9.18 4.42 -8.84
CA LEU A 86 9.72 5.70 -8.37
C LEU A 86 10.97 5.54 -7.50
N SER A 87 11.01 4.50 -6.68
CA SER A 87 12.05 4.26 -5.66
C SER A 87 13.12 3.23 -6.05
N GLN A 88 12.80 2.31 -6.97
CA GLN A 88 13.52 1.05 -7.19
C GLN A 88 13.57 0.12 -5.96
N ALA A 89 12.73 0.37 -4.95
CA ALA A 89 12.65 -0.43 -3.74
C ALA A 89 12.28 -1.90 -4.00
N LYS A 90 12.78 -2.78 -3.14
CA LYS A 90 12.33 -4.17 -3.08
C LYS A 90 10.96 -4.24 -2.45
N ILE A 91 10.02 -4.96 -3.07
CA ILE A 91 8.72 -5.26 -2.46
C ILE A 91 8.84 -6.61 -1.74
N ILE A 92 8.46 -6.62 -0.46
CA ILE A 92 8.46 -7.79 0.42
C ILE A 92 7.01 -8.06 0.81
N LEU A 93 6.59 -9.32 0.68
CA LEU A 93 5.24 -9.77 0.98
C LEU A 93 5.28 -11.24 1.38
N HIS A 94 4.38 -11.66 2.27
CA HIS A 94 4.26 -13.06 2.63
C HIS A 94 3.85 -13.94 1.43
N TYR A 95 4.43 -15.14 1.30
CA TYR A 95 4.23 -15.96 0.10
C TYR A 95 2.77 -16.39 -0.13
N LEU A 96 1.97 -16.50 0.94
CA LEU A 96 0.54 -16.85 0.86
C LEU A 96 -0.31 -15.78 0.17
N GLU A 97 0.12 -14.53 0.19
CA GLU A 97 -0.59 -13.40 -0.42
C GLU A 97 -0.49 -13.40 -1.94
N LYS A 98 0.42 -14.20 -2.52
CA LYS A 98 0.61 -14.30 -3.97
C LYS A 98 -0.70 -14.64 -4.69
N ASN A 99 -1.47 -15.58 -4.15
CA ASN A 99 -2.73 -16.01 -4.76
C ASN A 99 -3.76 -14.88 -4.78
N PHE A 100 -3.79 -14.03 -3.74
CA PHE A 100 -4.68 -12.87 -3.67
C PHE A 100 -4.29 -11.80 -4.70
N ILE A 101 -3.00 -11.60 -4.97
CA ILE A 101 -2.56 -10.71 -6.05
C ILE A 101 -3.05 -11.23 -7.40
N ASP A 102 -2.88 -12.53 -7.66
CA ASP A 102 -3.25 -13.14 -8.93
C ASP A 102 -4.76 -13.03 -9.19
N THR A 103 -5.61 -13.23 -8.17
CA THR A 103 -7.07 -13.11 -8.33
C THR A 103 -7.55 -11.66 -8.33
N SER A 104 -7.05 -10.82 -7.42
CA SER A 104 -7.63 -9.49 -7.17
C SER A 104 -7.07 -8.39 -8.09
N TYR A 105 -5.87 -8.60 -8.66
CA TYR A 105 -5.22 -7.59 -9.51
C TYR A 105 -4.96 -8.06 -10.93
N LEU A 106 -4.71 -9.35 -11.16
CA LEU A 106 -4.39 -9.87 -12.49
C LEU A 106 -5.59 -10.52 -13.19
N ASN A 107 -6.50 -11.14 -12.42
CA ASN A 107 -7.65 -11.87 -12.95
C ASN A 107 -8.96 -11.39 -12.33
N ILE A 108 -9.24 -10.09 -12.42
CA ILE A 108 -10.39 -9.47 -11.74
C ILE A 108 -11.74 -10.09 -12.15
N ASP A 109 -11.86 -10.57 -13.39
CA ASP A 109 -13.07 -11.26 -13.86
C ASP A 109 -13.33 -12.56 -13.08
N GLU A 110 -12.27 -13.28 -12.71
CA GLU A 110 -12.39 -14.48 -11.89
C GLU A 110 -12.78 -14.13 -10.46
N PHE A 111 -12.20 -13.08 -9.90
CA PHE A 111 -12.59 -12.56 -8.59
C PHE A 111 -14.07 -12.16 -8.55
N LEU A 112 -14.56 -11.45 -9.58
CA LEU A 112 -15.96 -11.05 -9.68
C LEU A 112 -16.89 -12.26 -9.79
N ARG A 113 -16.54 -13.27 -10.61
CA ARG A 113 -17.31 -14.52 -10.72
C ARG A 113 -17.40 -15.26 -9.39
N GLN A 114 -16.28 -15.42 -8.69
CA GLN A 114 -16.25 -16.11 -7.40
C GLN A 114 -17.07 -15.35 -6.35
N THR A 115 -16.97 -14.02 -6.34
CA THR A 115 -17.75 -13.16 -5.44
C THR A 115 -19.24 -13.27 -5.74
N GLU A 116 -19.64 -13.19 -7.01
CA GLU A 116 -21.03 -13.35 -7.43
C GLU A 116 -21.58 -14.73 -7.02
N GLN A 117 -20.82 -15.80 -7.26
CA GLN A 117 -21.22 -17.14 -6.87
C GLN A 117 -21.38 -17.26 -5.35
N TRP A 118 -20.45 -16.71 -4.58
CA TRP A 118 -20.52 -16.72 -3.12
C TRP A 118 -21.74 -15.97 -2.62
N LEU A 119 -22.03 -14.79 -3.17
CA LEU A 119 -23.23 -14.00 -2.85
C LEU A 119 -24.51 -14.79 -3.14
N ARG A 120 -24.61 -15.40 -4.33
CA ARG A 120 -25.76 -16.24 -4.73
C ARG A 120 -25.98 -17.42 -3.76
N ILE A 121 -24.91 -18.11 -3.37
CA ILE A 121 -24.99 -19.24 -2.42
C ILE A 121 -25.46 -18.77 -1.03
N ASN A 122 -25.11 -17.54 -0.65
CA ASN A 122 -25.47 -16.96 0.65
C ASN A 122 -26.73 -16.08 0.59
N GLY A 123 -27.51 -16.16 -0.49
CA GLY A 123 -28.85 -15.55 -0.59
C GLY A 123 -28.87 -14.06 -0.95
N VAL A 124 -27.80 -13.55 -1.58
CA VAL A 124 -27.75 -12.23 -2.24
C VAL A 124 -27.96 -12.39 -3.74
#